data_AF-A0AAX4IIB4-F1
#
_entry.id   AF-A0AAX4IIB4-F1
#
_cell.length_a   1.000
_cell.length_b   1.000
_cell.length_c   1.000
_cell.angle_alpha   90.00
_cell.angle_beta   90.00
_cell.angle_gamma   90.00
#
_symmetry.space_group_name_H-M   'P 1'
#
loop_
_entity.id
_entity.type
_entity.pdbx_description
1 polymer ?
#
loop_
_entity_poly.entity_id
_entity_poly.type
_entity_poly.pdbx_seq_one_letter_code
_entity_poly.pdbx_strand_id
1 'polypeptide(L)'
;MASGTFTHSGVIDASGGKTTHSVRTSQSTSLWRDDVVRCIEERAVAFQGYSIPNNHLEPFQLVKYGEGERYHFHTDWFTDPAHAKARHGGNRLSSFFGYVSVANVTGGGTNFPLLDAPYDDRWCAFIDCDEPWENGVTFRPMEGNFVYWENLHVDGSGDVRNLHAGLPVTSGEKIGMNIWTRQAPLGNEIRGES
;
A
#
# COMPACT_ATOMS: atom_id res chain seq x y z
N MET A 1 -2.20 8.18 -17.04
CA MET A 1 -1.13 7.36 -17.66
C MET A 1 0.23 7.76 -17.06
N ALA A 2 0.83 6.91 -16.22
CA ALA A 2 2.08 7.19 -15.48
C ALA A 2 3.34 6.57 -16.13
N SER A 3 3.27 6.31 -17.45
CA SER A 3 4.41 5.73 -18.17
C SER A 3 5.58 6.72 -18.16
N GLY A 4 6.70 6.33 -17.54
CA GLY A 4 7.93 7.12 -17.52
C GLY A 4 8.19 7.99 -16.27
N THR A 5 7.34 7.93 -15.23
CA THR A 5 7.52 8.74 -13.99
C THR A 5 8.04 7.92 -12.80
N PHE A 6 8.39 6.65 -13.01
CA PHE A 6 8.89 5.75 -11.98
C PHE A 6 10.35 6.07 -11.63
N THR A 7 10.63 6.22 -10.34
CA THR A 7 11.98 6.38 -9.79
C THR A 7 12.27 5.26 -8.79
N HIS A 8 13.50 4.72 -8.77
CA HIS A 8 13.91 3.77 -7.74
C HIS A 8 13.72 4.37 -6.34
N SER A 9 13.01 3.67 -5.47
CA SER A 9 12.75 4.14 -4.11
C SER A 9 14.01 3.99 -3.26
N GLY A 10 14.56 5.11 -2.77
CA GLY A 10 15.62 5.13 -1.74
C GLY A 10 15.23 6.11 -0.64
N VAL A 11 15.40 5.71 0.63
CA VAL A 11 15.17 6.61 1.77
C VAL A 11 16.38 7.54 1.90
N ILE A 12 16.16 8.85 1.99
CA ILE A 12 17.22 9.84 2.22
C ILE A 12 17.54 9.85 3.73
N ASP A 13 18.79 9.58 4.10
CA ASP A 13 19.30 9.74 5.46
C ASP A 13 19.42 11.23 5.85
N ALA A 14 19.26 11.54 7.13
CA ALA A 14 19.40 12.87 7.73
C ALA A 14 20.80 13.50 7.56
N SER A 15 21.78 12.77 7.03
CA SER A 15 23.13 13.23 6.73
C SER A 15 23.36 13.66 5.28
N GLY A 16 22.35 13.58 4.39
CA GLY A 16 22.49 13.97 2.98
C GLY A 16 23.34 13.03 2.12
N GLY A 17 23.79 11.89 2.67
CA GLY A 17 24.40 10.80 1.93
C GLY A 17 23.35 9.93 1.25
N LYS A 18 23.49 9.68 -0.06
CA LYS A 18 22.61 8.78 -0.82
C LYS A 18 23.02 7.32 -0.56
N THR A 19 22.69 6.79 0.61
CA THR A 19 22.84 5.36 0.91
C THR A 19 21.59 4.62 0.44
N THR A 20 21.76 3.72 -0.54
CA THR A 20 20.74 2.75 -0.97
C THR A 20 20.49 1.73 0.14
N HIS A 21 19.78 2.12 1.20
CA HIS A 21 19.31 1.16 2.19
C HIS A 21 18.27 0.24 1.55
N SER A 22 18.58 -1.07 1.53
CA SER A 22 17.90 -2.18 0.84
C SER A 22 16.49 -2.52 1.31
N VAL A 23 15.80 -1.58 1.97
CA VAL A 23 14.45 -1.79 2.54
C VAL A 23 13.39 -1.93 1.44
N ARG A 24 13.62 -1.31 0.27
CA ARG A 24 12.73 -1.37 -0.89
C ARG A 24 13.57 -1.30 -2.17
N THR A 25 13.39 -2.25 -3.08
CA THR A 25 14.12 -2.26 -4.37
C THR A 25 13.27 -1.81 -5.55
N SER A 26 11.95 -1.75 -5.36
CA SER A 26 10.97 -1.33 -6.38
C SER A 26 11.10 0.12 -6.83
N GLN A 27 10.41 0.46 -7.90
CA GLN A 27 10.22 1.84 -8.35
C GLN A 27 8.85 2.38 -7.92
N SER A 28 8.75 3.69 -7.67
CA SER A 28 7.49 4.34 -7.28
C SER A 28 7.24 5.66 -8.00
N THR A 29 5.97 6.03 -8.15
CA THR A 29 5.54 7.33 -8.64
C THR A 29 4.18 7.72 -8.08
N SER A 30 3.89 9.01 -7.95
CA SER A 30 2.56 9.49 -7.57
C SER A 30 1.74 9.79 -8.81
N LEU A 31 0.44 9.51 -8.74
CA LEU A 31 -0.50 9.80 -9.83
C LEU A 31 -1.00 11.23 -9.77
N TRP A 32 -1.08 11.85 -10.95
CA TRP A 32 -1.85 13.08 -11.14
C TRP A 32 -3.34 12.78 -11.01
N ARG A 33 -4.07 13.72 -10.41
CA ARG A 33 -5.51 13.59 -10.17
C ARG A 33 -6.31 13.90 -11.45
N ASP A 34 -6.51 12.87 -12.27
CA ASP A 34 -7.40 12.91 -13.46
C ASP A 34 -8.78 12.30 -13.15
N ASP A 35 -9.67 12.24 -14.15
CA ASP A 35 -11.03 11.71 -13.98
C ASP A 35 -11.06 10.23 -13.57
N VAL A 36 -10.05 9.44 -13.97
CA VAL A 36 -9.95 8.03 -13.59
C VAL A 36 -9.55 7.92 -12.12
N VAL A 37 -8.55 8.70 -11.69
CA VAL A 37 -8.14 8.75 -10.28
C VAL A 37 -9.30 9.20 -9.40
N ARG A 38 -10.03 10.25 -9.80
CA ARG A 38 -11.23 10.73 -9.08
C ARG A 38 -12.31 9.66 -8.94
N CYS A 39 -12.59 8.91 -10.01
CA CYS A 39 -13.54 7.80 -9.96
C CYS A 39 -13.11 6.71 -8.96
N ILE A 40 -11.81 6.41 -8.89
CA ILE A 40 -11.27 5.46 -7.92
C ILE A 40 -11.32 6.04 -6.49
N GLU A 41 -11.03 7.33 -6.29
CA GLU A 41 -11.20 8.02 -4.99
C GLU A 41 -12.63 7.88 -4.47
N GLU A 42 -13.62 8.14 -5.33
CA GLU A 42 -15.05 8.02 -4.98
C GLU A 42 -15.42 6.59 -4.57
N ARG A 43 -14.91 5.59 -5.29
CA ARG A 43 -15.12 4.18 -4.93
C ARG A 43 -14.46 3.79 -3.60
N ALA A 44 -13.24 4.28 -3.35
CA ALA A 44 -12.52 3.99 -2.11
C ALA A 44 -13.23 4.62 -0.90
N VAL A 45 -13.72 5.85 -1.02
CA VAL A 45 -14.51 6.52 0.03
C VAL A 45 -15.86 5.84 0.25
N ALA A 46 -16.54 5.43 -0.83
CA ALA A 46 -17.80 4.69 -0.74
C ALA A 46 -17.63 3.36 0.00
N PHE A 47 -16.56 2.61 -0.28
CA PHE A 47 -16.25 1.37 0.43
C PHE A 47 -16.03 1.59 1.94
N GLN A 48 -15.42 2.71 2.31
CA GLN A 48 -15.18 3.11 3.70
C GLN A 48 -16.44 3.72 4.38
N GLY A 49 -17.61 3.65 3.76
CA GLY A 49 -18.88 4.04 4.36
C GLY A 49 -19.20 5.54 4.35
N TYR A 50 -18.65 6.31 3.40
CA TYR A 50 -18.98 7.73 3.12
C TYR A 50 -18.72 8.75 4.25
N SER A 51 -18.26 8.32 5.42
CA SER A 51 -18.01 9.22 6.56
C SER A 51 -16.71 10.02 6.41
N ILE A 52 -15.85 9.62 5.46
CA ILE A 52 -14.53 10.21 5.24
C ILE A 52 -14.56 11.01 3.92
N PRO A 53 -14.41 12.34 3.96
CA PRO A 53 -14.33 13.13 2.75
C PRO A 53 -13.11 12.76 1.90
N ASN A 54 -13.21 12.96 0.59
CA ASN A 54 -12.13 12.60 -0.34
C ASN A 54 -10.80 13.24 0.04
N ASN A 55 -10.78 14.47 0.59
CA ASN A 55 -9.59 15.21 0.99
C ASN A 55 -8.76 14.58 2.11
N HIS A 56 -9.18 13.44 2.67
CA HIS A 56 -8.36 12.59 3.53
C HIS A 56 -7.47 11.62 2.76
N LEU A 57 -7.72 11.37 1.48
CA LEU A 57 -6.89 10.47 0.68
C LEU A 57 -5.56 11.12 0.32
N GLU A 58 -4.46 10.40 0.49
CA GLU A 58 -3.19 10.79 -0.14
C GLU A 58 -3.27 10.68 -1.66
N PRO A 59 -2.46 11.45 -2.42
CA PRO A 59 -2.24 11.17 -3.82
C PRO A 59 -1.85 9.69 -4.01
N PHE A 60 -2.52 9.01 -4.94
CA PHE A 60 -2.27 7.58 -5.14
C PHE A 60 -0.83 7.34 -5.57
N GLN A 61 -0.21 6.33 -4.98
CA GLN A 61 1.15 5.91 -5.33
C GLN A 61 1.09 4.63 -6.15
N LEU A 62 1.68 4.65 -7.35
CA LEU A 62 1.98 3.42 -8.08
C LEU A 62 3.36 2.89 -7.70
N VAL A 63 3.46 1.57 -7.64
CA VAL A 63 4.66 0.85 -7.24
C VAL A 63 4.91 -0.29 -8.21
N LYS A 64 6.12 -0.37 -8.77
CA LYS A 64 6.48 -1.34 -9.81
C LYS A 64 7.54 -2.30 -9.29
N TYR A 65 7.30 -3.60 -9.44
CA TYR A 65 8.20 -4.67 -9.04
C TYR A 65 8.51 -5.56 -10.24
N GLY A 66 9.79 -5.63 -10.63
CA GLY A 66 10.32 -6.65 -11.52
C GLY A 66 10.89 -7.85 -10.77
N GLU A 67 11.47 -8.79 -11.51
CA GLU A 67 12.10 -9.99 -10.98
C GLU A 67 13.16 -9.67 -9.90
N GLY A 68 13.10 -10.37 -8.77
CA GLY A 68 13.94 -10.16 -7.60
C GLY A 68 13.57 -8.96 -6.73
N GLU A 69 12.70 -8.05 -7.19
CA GLU A 69 12.33 -6.86 -6.42
C GLU A 69 11.28 -7.19 -5.34
N ARG A 70 11.40 -6.49 -4.20
CA ARG A 70 10.55 -6.69 -3.02
C ARG A 70 10.38 -5.42 -2.21
N TYR A 71 9.47 -5.49 -1.23
CA TYR A 71 9.38 -4.51 -0.15
C TYR A 71 9.38 -5.26 1.19
N HIS A 72 10.37 -4.97 2.03
CA HIS A 72 10.49 -5.54 3.36
C HIS A 72 9.29 -5.25 4.26
N PHE A 73 9.15 -6.05 5.32
CA PHE A 73 8.10 -5.90 6.32
C PHE A 73 8.08 -4.49 6.92
N HIS A 74 6.92 -3.87 6.88
CA HIS A 74 6.65 -2.54 7.40
C HIS A 74 5.18 -2.38 7.79
N THR A 75 4.86 -1.29 8.46
CA THR A 75 3.49 -0.83 8.68
C THR A 75 3.26 0.43 7.87
N ASP A 76 2.02 0.65 7.44
CA ASP A 76 1.67 1.89 6.77
C ASP A 76 1.45 3.04 7.74
N TRP A 77 0.94 2.76 8.94
CA TRP A 77 0.85 3.77 9.99
C TRP A 77 2.24 4.19 10.46
N PHE A 78 2.34 5.47 10.82
CA PHE A 78 3.56 6.08 11.31
C PHE A 78 3.81 5.71 12.77
N THR A 79 5.00 5.18 13.03
CA THR A 79 5.50 4.87 14.38
C THR A 79 6.04 6.10 15.10
N ASP A 80 6.56 7.08 14.36
CA ASP A 80 7.02 8.36 14.91
C ASP A 80 5.86 9.38 14.97
N PRO A 81 5.45 9.84 16.16
CA PRO A 81 4.41 10.86 16.31
C PRO A 81 4.69 12.17 15.57
N ALA A 82 5.96 12.47 15.26
CA ALA A 82 6.34 13.65 14.49
C ALA A 82 5.73 13.66 13.07
N HIS A 83 5.55 12.47 12.48
CA HIS A 83 4.93 12.30 11.15
C HIS A 83 3.40 12.25 11.21
N ALA A 84 2.81 11.90 12.35
CA ALA A 84 1.37 11.79 12.55
C ALA A 84 0.71 13.05 13.13
N LYS A 85 1.30 14.24 12.93
CA LYS A 85 0.70 15.51 13.40
C LYS A 85 -0.54 15.86 12.59
N ALA A 86 -1.57 16.42 13.24
CA ALA A 86 -2.84 16.80 12.59
C ALA A 86 -2.64 17.73 11.36
N ARG A 87 -1.68 18.67 11.43
CA ARG A 87 -1.32 19.56 10.31
C ARG A 87 -0.80 18.83 9.06
N HIS A 88 -0.42 17.56 9.20
CA HIS A 88 0.07 16.68 8.14
C HIS A 88 -0.97 15.61 7.75
N GLY A 89 -2.23 15.79 8.17
CA GLY A 89 -3.30 14.80 8.00
C GLY A 89 -3.37 13.75 9.11
N GLY A 90 -2.52 13.82 10.15
CA GLY A 90 -2.49 12.79 11.18
C GLY A 90 -1.91 11.47 10.68
N ASN A 91 -2.23 10.36 11.35
CA ASN A 91 -1.79 9.04 10.93
C ASN A 91 -2.66 8.49 9.77
N ARG A 92 -2.21 7.41 9.13
CA ARG A 92 -3.02 6.69 8.14
C ARG A 92 -4.03 5.82 8.86
N LEU A 93 -5.33 6.08 8.63
CA LEU A 93 -6.46 5.31 9.15
C LEU A 93 -6.52 3.92 8.51
N SER A 94 -6.43 3.87 7.18
CA SER A 94 -6.62 2.65 6.40
C SER A 94 -5.74 2.66 5.16
N SER A 95 -5.60 1.48 4.56
CA SER A 95 -4.87 1.27 3.33
C SER A 95 -5.68 0.39 2.38
N PHE A 96 -5.59 0.71 1.09
CA PHE A 96 -5.82 -0.26 0.04
C PHE A 96 -4.53 -0.50 -0.74
N PHE A 97 -4.28 -1.77 -1.06
CA PHE A 97 -3.29 -2.18 -2.03
C PHE A 97 -3.99 -2.83 -3.23
N GLY A 98 -4.00 -2.13 -4.37
CA GLY A 98 -4.56 -2.63 -5.62
C GLY A 98 -3.50 -3.24 -6.52
N TYR A 99 -3.75 -4.42 -7.10
CA TYR A 99 -2.90 -4.97 -8.16
C TYR A 99 -3.37 -4.43 -9.51
N VAL A 100 -2.72 -3.37 -9.99
CA VAL A 100 -3.13 -2.65 -11.22
C VAL A 100 -2.75 -3.42 -12.48
N SER A 101 -1.58 -4.05 -12.50
CA SER A 101 -1.17 -4.91 -13.59
C SER A 101 -0.32 -6.08 -13.07
N VAL A 102 -0.59 -7.28 -13.56
CA VAL A 102 0.11 -8.51 -13.17
C VAL A 102 0.44 -9.31 -14.44
N ALA A 103 1.68 -9.16 -14.94
CA ALA A 103 2.11 -9.76 -16.20
C ALA A 103 3.01 -10.99 -15.95
N ASN A 104 2.46 -12.20 -16.15
CA ASN A 104 3.18 -13.48 -16.00
C ASN A 104 3.92 -13.63 -14.66
N VAL A 105 3.29 -13.16 -13.58
CA VAL A 105 3.92 -13.08 -12.26
C VAL A 105 3.90 -14.42 -11.55
N THR A 106 5.05 -14.82 -11.02
CA THR A 106 5.16 -15.79 -9.93
C THR A 106 5.81 -15.13 -8.72
N GLY A 107 5.48 -15.59 -7.51
CA GLY A 107 5.82 -14.88 -6.28
C GLY A 107 5.07 -13.55 -6.18
N GLY A 108 5.67 -12.53 -5.57
CA GLY A 108 5.11 -11.19 -5.59
C GLY A 108 3.81 -11.02 -4.79
N GLY A 109 3.45 -11.94 -3.91
CA GLY A 109 2.30 -11.78 -3.02
C GLY A 109 2.47 -10.63 -2.02
N THR A 110 1.36 -10.19 -1.42
CA THR A 110 1.39 -9.27 -0.27
C THR A 110 1.16 -10.10 0.99
N ASN A 111 2.21 -10.26 1.79
CA ASN A 111 2.19 -11.10 2.99
C ASN A 111 1.96 -10.29 4.25
N PHE A 112 1.10 -10.79 5.13
CA PHE A 112 0.83 -10.33 6.47
C PHE A 112 1.16 -11.46 7.45
N PRO A 113 2.32 -11.45 8.12
CA PRO A 113 2.84 -12.61 8.83
C PRO A 113 2.18 -12.80 10.20
N LEU A 114 1.40 -11.82 10.67
CA LEU A 114 0.75 -11.83 11.99
C LEU A 114 -0.77 -12.01 11.89
N LEU A 115 -1.31 -12.24 10.68
CA LEU A 115 -2.71 -12.58 10.51
C LEU A 115 -2.91 -14.08 10.61
N ASP A 116 -3.99 -14.46 11.29
CA ASP A 116 -4.44 -15.85 11.31
C ASP A 116 -5.02 -16.23 9.94
N ALA A 117 -4.69 -17.43 9.50
CA ALA A 117 -5.24 -18.02 8.30
C ALA A 117 -6.77 -18.13 8.37
N PRO A 118 -7.50 -17.76 7.30
CA PRO A 118 -8.93 -18.00 7.27
C PRO A 118 -9.23 -19.50 7.13
N TYR A 119 -10.25 -19.98 7.83
CA TYR A 119 -10.60 -21.41 7.88
C TYR A 119 -11.33 -21.94 6.64
N ASP A 120 -11.89 -21.07 5.80
CA ASP A 120 -12.73 -21.46 4.68
C ASP A 120 -11.90 -21.54 3.38
N ASP A 121 -11.83 -22.73 2.78
CA ASP A 121 -11.01 -23.00 1.59
C ASP A 121 -11.34 -22.09 0.39
N ARG A 122 -12.51 -21.44 0.37
CA ARG A 122 -12.83 -20.43 -0.65
C ARG A 122 -11.82 -19.28 -0.67
N TRP A 123 -11.13 -19.02 0.44
CA TRP A 123 -10.06 -18.03 0.49
C TRP A 123 -8.88 -18.40 -0.39
N CYS A 124 -8.63 -19.68 -0.68
CA CYS A 124 -7.52 -20.12 -1.54
C CYS A 124 -7.63 -19.63 -2.99
N ALA A 125 -8.78 -19.07 -3.38
CA ALA A 125 -8.93 -18.33 -4.64
C ALA A 125 -8.19 -16.98 -4.64
N PHE A 126 -7.89 -16.40 -3.47
CA PHE A 126 -7.32 -15.07 -3.30
C PHE A 126 -6.01 -15.06 -2.51
N ILE A 127 -5.82 -16.01 -1.61
CA ILE A 127 -4.62 -16.15 -0.79
C ILE A 127 -3.83 -17.40 -1.16
N ASP A 128 -2.57 -17.40 -0.78
CA ASP A 128 -1.68 -18.54 -0.98
C ASP A 128 -1.84 -19.56 0.15
N CYS A 129 -2.69 -20.57 -0.08
CA CYS A 129 -2.90 -21.67 0.86
C CYS A 129 -1.83 -22.75 0.79
N ASP A 130 -0.90 -22.67 -0.18
CA ASP A 130 0.21 -23.60 -0.31
C ASP A 130 1.37 -23.23 0.65
N GLU A 131 1.37 -21.99 1.16
CA GLU A 131 2.32 -21.51 2.16
C GLU A 131 1.95 -22.00 3.57
N PRO A 132 2.94 -22.38 4.41
CA PRO A 132 2.69 -22.74 5.80
C PRO A 132 2.03 -21.59 6.58
N TRP A 133 0.98 -21.90 7.33
CA TRP A 133 0.19 -20.90 8.06
C TRP A 133 0.98 -20.16 9.13
N GLU A 134 2.08 -20.71 9.64
CA GLU A 134 3.00 -20.00 10.54
C GLU A 134 3.66 -18.76 9.89
N ASN A 135 3.62 -18.66 8.55
CA ASN A 135 4.08 -17.49 7.79
C ASN A 135 2.97 -16.44 7.58
N GLY A 136 1.80 -16.63 8.20
CA GLY A 136 0.64 -15.75 8.10
C GLY A 136 -0.11 -15.87 6.77
N VAL A 137 -0.69 -14.76 6.31
CA VAL A 137 -1.56 -14.74 5.12
C VAL A 137 -0.89 -13.99 3.98
N THR A 138 -0.73 -14.66 2.83
CA THR A 138 -0.23 -14.05 1.60
C THR A 138 -1.34 -13.87 0.58
N PHE A 139 -1.71 -12.63 0.26
CA PHE A 139 -2.62 -12.33 -0.84
C PHE A 139 -1.89 -12.46 -2.18
N ARG A 140 -2.49 -13.20 -3.11
CA ARG A 140 -1.94 -13.44 -4.45
C ARG A 140 -2.05 -12.16 -5.29
N PRO A 141 -1.05 -11.85 -6.13
CA PRO A 141 -1.13 -10.71 -7.03
C PRO A 141 -2.13 -11.01 -8.15
N MET A 142 -3.37 -10.55 -7.97
CA MET A 142 -4.46 -10.78 -8.92
C MET A 142 -4.89 -9.45 -9.52
N GLU A 143 -4.66 -9.26 -10.82
CA GLU A 143 -4.96 -8.01 -11.52
C GLU A 143 -6.43 -7.58 -11.30
N GLY A 144 -6.63 -6.31 -10.95
CA GLY A 144 -7.93 -5.71 -10.64
C GLY A 144 -8.40 -5.87 -9.19
N ASN A 145 -7.80 -6.77 -8.41
CA ASN A 145 -8.16 -6.96 -7.01
C ASN A 145 -7.49 -5.93 -6.10
N PHE A 146 -8.17 -5.63 -4.99
CA PHE A 146 -7.66 -4.77 -3.91
C PHE A 146 -7.70 -5.53 -2.58
N VAL A 147 -6.63 -5.40 -1.80
CA VAL A 147 -6.59 -5.79 -0.39
C VAL A 147 -6.79 -4.54 0.44
N TYR A 148 -7.68 -4.59 1.42
CA TYR A 148 -8.00 -3.47 2.31
C TYR A 148 -7.77 -3.86 3.76
N TRP A 149 -7.25 -2.93 4.55
CA TRP A 149 -7.13 -3.09 6.00
C TRP A 149 -7.18 -1.74 6.73
N GLU A 150 -7.61 -1.81 8.00
CA GLU A 150 -7.61 -0.69 8.94
C GLU A 150 -6.28 -0.67 9.69
N ASN A 151 -5.53 0.41 9.56
CA ASN A 151 -4.19 0.55 10.14
C ASN A 151 -4.20 0.81 11.65
N LEU A 152 -5.28 1.40 12.17
CA LEU A 152 -5.37 1.84 13.57
C LEU A 152 -6.51 1.13 14.30
N HIS A 153 -6.32 0.91 15.59
CA HIS A 153 -7.38 0.57 16.51
C HIS A 153 -8.29 1.78 16.79
N VAL A 154 -9.44 1.52 17.43
CA VAL A 154 -10.43 2.57 17.79
C VAL A 154 -9.82 3.63 18.72
N ASP A 155 -8.83 3.27 19.53
CA ASP A 155 -8.10 4.20 20.41
C ASP A 155 -7.01 5.01 19.68
N GLY A 156 -6.84 4.80 18.38
CA GLY A 156 -5.86 5.47 17.52
C GLY A 156 -4.45 4.86 17.56
N SER A 157 -4.22 3.80 18.34
CA SER A 157 -2.95 3.07 18.33
C SER A 157 -2.79 2.26 17.04
N GLY A 158 -1.55 2.13 16.56
CA GLY A 158 -1.26 1.37 15.34
C GLY A 158 -1.46 -0.14 15.56
N ASP A 159 -2.22 -0.78 14.67
CA ASP A 159 -2.43 -2.22 14.72
C ASP A 159 -1.20 -2.92 14.14
N VAL A 160 -0.48 -3.62 15.03
CA VAL A 160 0.75 -4.33 14.72
C VAL A 160 0.54 -5.51 13.79
N ARG A 161 -0.68 -6.06 13.72
CA ARG A 161 -1.01 -7.20 12.85
C ARG A 161 -0.92 -6.84 11.37
N ASN A 162 -0.99 -5.55 11.05
CA ASN A 162 -0.82 -5.01 9.70
C ASN A 162 0.64 -4.90 9.26
N LEU A 163 1.60 -5.45 10.02
CA LEU A 163 2.94 -5.66 9.50
C LEU A 163 2.83 -6.44 8.19
N HIS A 164 3.36 -5.90 7.10
CA HIS A 164 3.21 -6.52 5.79
C HIS A 164 4.39 -6.27 4.88
N ALA A 165 4.55 -7.15 3.89
CA ALA A 165 5.62 -7.10 2.91
C ALA A 165 5.09 -7.40 1.51
N GLY A 166 5.72 -6.78 0.50
CA GLY A 166 5.64 -7.26 -0.87
C GLY A 166 6.71 -8.32 -1.07
N LEU A 167 6.32 -9.59 -1.16
CA LEU A 167 7.24 -10.69 -1.38
C LEU A 167 8.00 -10.54 -2.71
N PRO A 168 9.18 -11.17 -2.85
CA PRO A 168 9.95 -11.12 -4.09
C PRO A 168 9.14 -11.63 -5.28
N VAL A 169 9.19 -10.92 -6.40
CA VAL A 169 8.72 -11.43 -7.69
C VAL A 169 9.77 -12.40 -8.23
N THR A 170 9.39 -13.65 -8.52
CA THR A 170 10.32 -14.67 -9.03
C THR A 170 10.32 -14.77 -10.56
N SER A 171 9.24 -14.35 -11.20
CA SER A 171 9.18 -14.15 -12.65
C SER A 171 8.14 -13.09 -12.98
N GLY A 172 8.29 -12.41 -14.13
CA GLY A 172 7.32 -11.43 -14.60
C GLY A 172 7.42 -10.08 -13.88
N GLU A 173 6.33 -9.33 -13.89
CA GLU A 173 6.27 -7.97 -13.37
C GLU A 173 4.89 -7.64 -12.79
N LYS A 174 4.86 -6.96 -11.63
CA LYS A 174 3.61 -6.41 -11.06
C LYS A 174 3.69 -4.90 -10.86
N ILE A 175 2.55 -4.24 -11.06
CA ILE A 175 2.31 -2.85 -10.66
C ILE A 175 1.21 -2.84 -9.60
N GLY A 176 1.54 -2.33 -8.42
CA GLY A 176 0.61 -2.08 -7.33
C GLY A 176 0.21 -0.61 -7.21
N MET A 177 -0.89 -0.34 -6.51
CA MET A 177 -1.35 0.99 -6.17
C MET A 177 -1.68 1.08 -4.69
N ASN A 178 -1.05 2.02 -4.00
CA ASN A 178 -1.36 2.36 -2.62
C ASN A 178 -2.40 3.49 -2.59
N ILE A 179 -3.49 3.26 -1.87
CA ILE A 179 -4.47 4.28 -1.51
C ILE A 179 -4.49 4.37 0.01
N TRP A 180 -4.05 5.51 0.54
CA TRP A 180 -4.00 5.75 1.97
C TRP A 180 -5.01 6.81 2.40
N THR A 181 -5.77 6.51 3.44
CA THR A 181 -6.71 7.44 4.06
C THR A 181 -6.12 8.00 5.34
N ARG A 182 -6.18 9.32 5.52
CA ARG A 182 -5.65 10.05 6.68
C ARG A 182 -6.70 10.29 7.76
N GLN A 183 -6.27 10.43 9.02
CA GLN A 183 -7.14 10.81 10.15
C GLN A 183 -7.76 12.20 9.99
N ALA A 184 -7.02 13.13 9.40
CA ALA A 184 -7.45 14.51 9.18
C ALA A 184 -7.30 14.90 7.70
N PRO A 185 -8.05 15.93 7.25
CA PRO A 185 -7.94 16.44 5.89
C PRO A 185 -6.50 16.83 5.54
N LEU A 186 -6.12 16.57 4.29
CA LEU A 186 -4.88 17.05 3.68
C LEU A 186 -5.13 18.38 2.97
N GLY A 187 -4.15 19.28 3.04
CA GLY A 187 -4.20 20.54 2.31
C GLY A 187 -4.03 20.35 0.80
N ASN A 188 -4.48 21.34 0.03
CA ASN A 188 -4.42 21.34 -1.43
C ASN A 188 -2.98 21.27 -1.96
N GLU A 189 -2.02 21.76 -1.20
CA GLU A 189 -0.59 21.68 -1.50
C GLU A 189 -0.06 20.23 -1.56
N ILE A 190 -0.74 19.29 -0.87
CA ILE A 190 -0.39 17.86 -0.87
C ILE A 190 -1.20 17.13 -1.95
N ARG A 191 -2.47 17.48 -2.15
CA ARG A 191 -3.39 16.75 -3.04
C ARG A 191 -3.40 17.24 -4.49
N GLY A 192 -2.95 18.46 -4.75
CA GLY A 192 -3.24 19.18 -5.99
C GLY A 192 -4.63 19.82 -5.96
N GLU A 193 -4.86 20.80 -6.85
CA GLU A 193 -6.14 21.52 -6.94
C GLU A 193 -7.30 20.60 -7.37
N SER A 194 -8.50 20.97 -6.93
CA SER A 194 -9.73 20.17 -6.98
C SER A 194 -10.36 20.05 -8.35
#